data_AF-A0A955TX78-F1
#
_entry.id   AF-A0A955TX78-F1
#
_cell.length_a   1.000
_cell.length_b   1.000
_cell.length_c   1.000
_cell.angle_alpha   90.00
_cell.angle_beta   90.00
_cell.angle_gamma   90.00
#
_symmetry.space_group_name_H-M   'P 1'
#
loop_
_entity.id
_entity.type
_entity.pdbx_description
1 polymer ?
#
loop_
_entity_poly.entity_id
_entity_poly.type
_entity_poly.pdbx_seq_one_letter_code
_entity_poly.pdbx_strand_id
1 'polypeptide(L)' 'MNTSPPEHRPNQLIHETSPYLLQHAYNPVDWHPWNSHALNRSKKENKPILLSIGYSACHWCHVM' A
#
# COMPACT_ATOMS: atom_id res chain seq x y z
N MET A 1 -7.67 18.57 -26.01
CA MET A 1 -7.11 17.35 -25.39
C MET A 1 -7.30 17.49 -23.90
N ASN A 2 -8.33 16.86 -23.35
CA ASN A 2 -8.72 16.99 -21.94
C ASN A 2 -8.52 15.63 -21.29
N THR A 3 -7.31 15.37 -20.78
CA THR A 3 -7.05 14.22 -19.92
C THR A 3 -6.86 14.77 -18.51
N SER A 4 -7.94 14.78 -17.74
CA SER A 4 -7.86 14.93 -16.29
C SER A 4 -6.83 13.94 -15.76
N PRO A 5 -5.92 14.33 -14.85
CA PRO A 5 -5.02 13.35 -14.22
C PRO A 5 -5.87 12.27 -13.54
N PRO A 6 -5.44 11.00 -13.54
CA PRO A 6 -6.19 9.94 -12.87
C PRO A 6 -6.40 10.36 -11.42
N GLU A 7 -7.65 10.31 -10.94
CA GLU A 7 -7.90 10.46 -9.52
C GLU A 7 -7.18 9.33 -8.79
N HIS A 8 -6.06 9.65 -8.15
CA HIS A 8 -5.34 8.71 -7.32
C HIS A 8 -6.20 8.47 -6.09
N ARG A 9 -7.07 7.46 -6.16
CA ARG A 9 -7.82 7.00 -5.00
C ARG A 9 -6.82 6.40 -4.01
N PRO A 10 -6.81 6.83 -2.73
CA PRO A 10 -5.91 6.24 -1.77
C PRO A 10 -6.29 4.78 -1.46
N ASN A 11 -5.29 3.94 -1.23
CA ASN A 11 -5.42 2.62 -0.62
C ASN A 11 -5.54 2.74 0.92
N GLN A 12 -5.57 1.60 1.61
CA GLN A 12 -5.83 1.57 3.06
C GLN A 12 -4.71 2.23 3.89
N LEU A 13 -3.51 2.43 3.35
CA LEU A 13 -2.39 3.04 4.08
C LEU A 13 -2.64 4.51 4.43
N ILE A 14 -3.64 5.17 3.84
CA ILE A 14 -4.02 6.55 4.19
C ILE A 14 -4.44 6.72 5.67
N HIS A 15 -4.80 5.62 6.34
CA HIS A 15 -5.21 5.61 7.74
C HIS A 15 -4.06 5.27 8.73
N GLU A 16 -2.85 5.03 8.23
CA GLU A 16 -1.69 4.74 9.06
C GLU A 16 -1.04 6.02 9.60
N THR A 17 -0.35 5.92 10.73
CA THR A 17 0.39 7.05 11.32
C THR A 17 1.83 7.15 10.83
N SER A 18 2.36 6.08 10.22
CA SER A 18 3.75 6.03 9.75
C SER A 18 3.93 6.88 8.48
N PRO A 19 4.87 7.86 8.48
CA PRO A 19 5.16 8.65 7.28
C PRO A 19 5.58 7.77 6.08
N TYR A 20 6.31 6.68 6.34
CA TYR A 20 6.71 5.73 5.30
C TYR A 20 5.49 5.08 4.63
N LEU A 21 4.51 4.64 5.41
CA LEU A 21 3.30 4.01 4.86
C LEU A 21 2.41 5.02 4.13
N LEU A 22 2.27 6.22 4.67
CA LEU A 22 1.49 7.30 4.05
C LEU A 22 2.04 7.71 2.67
N GLN A 23 3.36 7.65 2.46
CA GLN A 23 3.97 7.92 1.16
C GLN A 23 3.52 6.93 0.07
N HIS A 24 3.11 5.72 0.45
CA HIS A 24 2.61 4.68 -0.46
C HIS A 24 1.07 4.65 -0.58
N ALA A 25 0.35 5.56 0.09
CA ALA A 25 -1.11 5.54 0.14
C ALA A 25 -1.77 5.77 -1.23
N TYR A 26 -1.09 6.45 -2.15
CA TYR A 26 -1.62 6.76 -3.50
C TYR A 26 -0.99 5.92 -4.61
N ASN A 27 -0.19 4.92 -4.25
CA ASN A 27 0.38 3.97 -5.20
C ASN A 27 -0.73 3.11 -5.82
N PRO A 28 -0.57 2.68 -7.08
CA PRO A 28 -1.60 1.92 -7.80
C PRO A 28 -1.84 0.52 -7.21
N VAL A 29 -0.90 0.01 -6.41
CA VAL A 29 -1.07 -1.23 -5.65
C VAL A 29 -2.05 -0.98 -4.49
N ASP A 30 -3.09 -1.81 -4.38
CA ASP A 30 -4.01 -1.84 -3.24
C ASP A 30 -3.29 -2.38 -2.00
N TRP A 31 -2.43 -1.56 -1.38
CA TRP A 31 -1.72 -1.92 -0.16
C TRP A 31 -2.65 -1.95 1.04
N HIS A 32 -2.46 -2.96 1.88
CA HIS A 32 -3.12 -3.13 3.18
C HIS A 32 -2.08 -3.13 4.28
N PRO A 33 -2.32 -2.47 5.44
CA PRO A 33 -1.45 -2.61 6.59
C PRO A 33 -1.49 -4.05 7.12
N TRP A 34 -0.41 -4.47 7.79
CA TRP A 34 -0.30 -5.82 8.32
C TRP A 34 -1.21 -5.99 9.55
N ASN A 35 -2.35 -6.65 9.38
CA ASN A 35 -3.32 -6.90 10.45
C ASN A 35 -4.15 -8.17 10.18
N SER A 36 -5.03 -8.52 11.13
CA SER A 36 -5.91 -9.70 11.03
C SER A 36 -6.88 -9.63 9.83
N HIS A 37 -7.29 -8.43 9.42
CA HIS A 37 -8.16 -8.23 8.26
C HIS A 37 -7.45 -8.64 6.95
N ALA A 38 -6.19 -8.24 6.74
CA ALA A 38 -5.40 -8.64 5.59
C ALA A 38 -5.21 -10.17 5.50
N LEU A 39 -4.92 -10.81 6.64
CA LEU A 39 -4.79 -12.28 6.73
C LEU A 39 -6.11 -13.00 6.43
N ASN A 40 -7.23 -12.52 6.97
CA ASN A 40 -8.55 -13.10 6.74
C ASN A 40 -8.99 -12.95 5.28
N ARG A 41 -8.69 -11.81 4.65
CA ARG A 41 -8.96 -11.56 3.22
C ARG A 41 -8.19 -12.55 2.34
N SER A 42 -6.89 -12.73 2.60
CA SER A 42 -6.06 -13.69 1.85
C SER A 42 -6.64 -15.12 1.90
N LYS A 43 -7.05 -15.58 3.08
CA LYS A 43 -7.71 -16.89 3.24
C LYS A 43 -9.04 -16.96 2.48
N LYS A 44 -9.89 -15.93 2.61
CA LYS A 44 -11.21 -15.89 1.97
C LYS A 44 -11.11 -15.86 0.44
N GLU A 45 -10.17 -15.10 -0.10
CA GLU A 45 -9.96 -14.98 -1.54
C GLU A 45 -9.10 -16.11 -2.13
N ASN A 46 -8.53 -16.98 -1.28
CA ASN A 46 -7.57 -18.00 -1.67
C ASN A 46 -6.42 -17.43 -2.52
N LYS A 47 -5.85 -16.31 -2.07
CA LYS A 47 -4.73 -15.62 -2.72
C LYS A 47 -3.53 -15.51 -1.79
N PRO A 48 -2.29 -15.68 -2.29
CA PRO A 48 -1.09 -15.49 -1.49
C PRO A 48 -0.92 -14.03 -1.05
N ILE A 49 -0.11 -13.81 -0.02
CA ILE A 49 0.26 -12.48 0.45
C ILE A 49 1.65 -12.13 -0.09
N LEU A 50 1.75 -10.99 -0.77
CA LEU A 50 3.02 -10.31 -1.00
C LEU A 50 3.30 -9.39 0.18
N LEU A 51 4.25 -9.77 1.03
CA LEU A 51 4.68 -8.95 2.17
C LEU A 51 5.90 -8.11 1.79
N SER A 52 5.73 -6.79 1.76
CA SER A 52 6.80 -5.81 1.58
C SER A 52 7.09 -5.11 2.91
N ILE A 53 8.36 -5.10 3.33
CA ILE A 53 8.81 -4.50 4.59
C ILE A 53 9.90 -3.48 4.28
N GLY A 54 9.77 -2.27 4.82
CA GLY A 54 10.74 -1.21 4.66
C GLY A 54 10.60 -0.13 5.72
N TYR A 55 11.42 0.91 5.61
CA TYR A 55 11.46 2.05 6.53
C TYR A 55 11.96 3.31 5.82
N SER A 56 11.66 4.49 6.37
CA SER A 56 11.89 5.80 5.72
C SER A 56 13.35 6.18 5.44
N ALA A 57 14.32 5.52 6.08
CA ALA A 57 15.75 5.77 5.84
C ALA A 57 16.41 4.66 5.00
N CYS A 58 15.62 3.75 4.42
CA CYS A 58 16.09 2.66 3.58
C CYS A 58 16.29 3.16 2.14
N HIS A 59 17.53 3.21 1.66
CA HIS A 59 17.82 3.63 0.28
C HIS A 59 17.07 2.78 -0.74
N TRP A 60 17.16 1.45 -0.64
CA TRP A 60 16.58 0.52 -1.62
C TRP A 60 15.06 0.43 -1.56
N CYS A 61 14.43 0.85 -0.45
CA CYS A 61 12.97 0.87 -0.30
C CYS A 61 12.30 2.02 -1.07
N HIS A 62 13.06 3.06 -1.45
CA HIS A 62 12.57 4.15 -2.30
C HIS A 62 12.81 3.89 -3.79
N VAL A 63 13.77 3.01 -4.12
CA VAL A 63 14.14 2.67 -5.50
C VAL A 63 13.23 1.58 -6.05
N MET A 64 12.66 0.73 -5.19
CA MET A 64 11.58 -0.21 -5.52
C MET A 64 10.22 0.48 -5.62
#